data_AF-A0A964T9D4-F1
#
_entry.id   AF-A0A964T9D4-F1
#
_cell.length_a   1.000
_cell.length_b   1.000
_cell.length_c   1.000
_cell.angle_alpha   90.00
_cell.angle_beta   90.00
_cell.angle_gamma   90.00
#
_symmetry.space_group_name_H-M   'P 1'
#
loop_
_entity.id
_entity.type
_entity.pdbx_description
1 polymer ?
#
loop_
_entity_poly.entity_id
_entity_poly.type
_entity_poly.pdbx_seq_one_letter_code
_entity_poly.pdbx_strand_id
1 'polypeptide(L)'
;MSEAIEERLEKIPVINWLARLLKKIKLKAFEGLSLYDLLEMYAMGIVKGALSTRASSIAFSLFMALFPLLIFLVTLIPFIIPYVSIGNENFDAQFLLFLESFLPTATSDYFGDIYQQIKDQKQGGLLSSAFIISIFLVANGVNAIFGGFEYSYHVELTRNFFRQYAYALMVGLILSILLIVGAVAFVYFEFYIVEYTSEYFGKTLGYSVEKGDAIGIQIAKALFFMLLSYLTTAILYYFGTAEGRQARFFSAGALMTTLLFLLTSYLFGVYVEKFARYNELYGALGGLLILMVFIWLNSNILLLGFELNATLNSLKKKHEKQPHAS
;
A
#
# COMPACT_ATOMS: atom_id res chain seq x y z
N MET A 1 -30.94 -3.07 -11.28
CA MET A 1 -31.05 -1.64 -10.94
C MET A 1 -32.45 -1.36 -10.36
N SER A 2 -32.71 -0.23 -9.69
CA SER A 2 -34.08 0.30 -9.53
C SER A 2 -34.31 1.21 -10.73
N GLU A 3 -35.25 0.87 -11.61
CA GLU A 3 -35.52 1.44 -12.96
C GLU A 3 -35.32 2.97 -13.09
N ALA A 4 -35.55 3.72 -12.03
CA ALA A 4 -35.45 5.18 -11.98
C ALA A 4 -34.06 5.79 -12.30
N ILE A 5 -32.94 5.06 -12.11
CA ILE A 5 -31.59 5.59 -12.36
C ILE A 5 -31.19 5.48 -13.86
N GLU A 6 -31.55 4.39 -14.55
CA GLU A 6 -31.26 4.17 -15.98
C GLU A 6 -32.08 5.18 -16.79
N GLU A 7 -33.34 5.40 -16.41
CA GLU A 7 -34.21 6.41 -17.03
C GLU A 7 -33.66 7.84 -16.93
N ARG A 8 -32.88 8.16 -15.89
CA ARG A 8 -32.23 9.47 -15.72
C ARG A 8 -30.91 9.55 -16.50
N LEU A 9 -30.14 8.47 -16.57
CA LEU A 9 -28.88 8.41 -17.31
C LEU A 9 -29.10 8.39 -18.84
N GLU A 10 -30.19 7.76 -19.30
CA GLU A 10 -30.56 7.71 -20.73
C GLU A 10 -30.96 9.07 -21.31
N LYS A 11 -31.37 10.01 -20.46
CA LYS A 11 -31.75 11.38 -20.85
C LYS A 11 -30.55 12.27 -21.18
N ILE A 12 -29.33 11.88 -20.82
CA ILE A 12 -28.12 12.63 -21.14
C ILE A 12 -27.49 12.02 -22.41
N PRO A 13 -27.45 12.74 -23.55
CA PRO A 13 -27.12 12.15 -24.86
C PRO A 13 -25.70 11.56 -24.93
N VAL A 14 -24.73 12.19 -24.25
CA VAL A 14 -23.35 11.70 -24.18
C VAL A 14 -23.26 10.40 -23.39
N ILE A 15 -23.97 10.31 -22.26
CA ILE A 15 -23.98 9.13 -21.38
C ILE A 15 -24.68 7.95 -22.07
N ASN A 16 -25.79 8.20 -22.75
CA ASN A 16 -26.52 7.18 -23.50
C ASN A 16 -25.68 6.59 -24.66
N TRP A 17 -24.96 7.44 -25.39
CA TRP A 17 -24.05 6.98 -26.45
C TRP A 17 -22.92 6.10 -25.90
N LEU A 18 -22.28 6.54 -24.80
CA LEU A 18 -21.23 5.77 -24.10
C LEU A 18 -21.78 4.45 -23.56
N ALA A 19 -22.96 4.46 -22.94
CA ALA A 19 -23.62 3.27 -22.43
C ALA A 19 -23.89 2.24 -23.53
N ARG A 20 -24.37 2.67 -24.70
CA ARG A 20 -24.59 1.79 -25.86
C ARG A 20 -23.31 1.18 -26.41
N LEU A 21 -22.20 1.91 -26.41
CA LEU A 21 -20.89 1.36 -26.80
C LEU A 21 -20.40 0.33 -25.79
N LEU A 22 -20.50 0.62 -24.50
CA LEU A 22 -20.07 -0.29 -23.43
C LEU A 22 -20.95 -1.56 -23.37
N LYS A 23 -22.25 -1.46 -23.66
CA LYS A 23 -23.18 -2.61 -23.77
C LYS A 23 -22.81 -3.55 -24.93
N LYS A 24 -22.10 -3.07 -25.98
CA LYS A 24 -21.63 -3.90 -27.11
C LYS A 24 -20.36 -4.69 -26.80
N ILE A 25 -19.54 -4.23 -25.87
CA ILE A 25 -18.28 -4.89 -25.50
C ILE A 25 -18.62 -6.00 -24.49
N LYS A 26 -18.78 -7.22 -25.00
CA LYS A 26 -18.95 -8.41 -24.16
C LYS A 26 -17.59 -8.94 -23.74
N LEU A 27 -17.39 -9.09 -22.43
CA LEU A 27 -16.15 -9.61 -21.90
C LEU A 27 -16.17 -11.15 -21.98
N LYS A 28 -15.38 -11.71 -22.89
CA LYS A 28 -15.28 -13.16 -23.12
C LYS A 28 -14.80 -13.93 -21.88
N ALA A 29 -14.08 -13.27 -20.98
CA ALA A 29 -13.63 -13.80 -19.69
C ALA A 29 -14.73 -13.89 -18.63
N PHE A 30 -15.89 -13.24 -18.84
CA PHE A 30 -17.01 -13.16 -17.89
C PHE A 30 -18.33 -13.61 -18.53
N GLU A 31 -18.27 -14.70 -19.32
CA GLU A 31 -19.43 -15.44 -19.84
C GLU A 31 -20.54 -14.59 -20.49
N GLY A 32 -20.20 -13.44 -21.10
CA GLY A 32 -21.13 -12.62 -21.87
C GLY A 32 -21.67 -11.37 -21.17
N LEU A 33 -21.23 -11.09 -19.94
CA LEU A 33 -21.51 -9.82 -19.26
C LEU A 33 -20.95 -8.64 -20.07
N SER A 34 -21.71 -7.54 -20.13
CA SER A 34 -21.29 -6.35 -20.83
C SER A 34 -20.34 -5.52 -19.95
N LEU A 35 -19.43 -4.79 -20.59
CA LEU A 35 -18.54 -3.86 -19.88
C LEU A 35 -19.34 -2.77 -19.14
N TYR A 36 -20.54 -2.45 -19.63
CA TYR A 36 -21.47 -1.54 -18.97
C TYR A 36 -21.89 -2.06 -17.59
N ASP A 37 -22.32 -3.32 -17.48
CA ASP A 37 -22.77 -3.92 -16.22
C ASP A 37 -21.65 -3.91 -15.15
N LEU A 38 -20.42 -4.20 -15.59
CA LEU A 38 -19.25 -4.15 -14.73
C LEU A 38 -18.98 -2.73 -14.20
N LEU A 39 -18.94 -1.74 -15.10
CA LEU A 39 -18.66 -0.35 -14.74
C LEU A 39 -19.77 0.26 -13.88
N GLU A 40 -21.03 -0.09 -14.16
CA GLU A 40 -22.17 0.36 -13.36
C GLU A 40 -22.08 -0.19 -11.93
N MET A 41 -21.89 -1.50 -11.76
CA MET A 41 -21.75 -2.10 -10.45
C MET A 41 -20.54 -1.56 -9.70
N TYR A 42 -19.42 -1.38 -10.39
CA TYR A 42 -18.22 -0.79 -9.83
C TYR A 42 -18.46 0.65 -9.33
N ALA A 43 -19.09 1.50 -10.15
CA ALA A 43 -19.44 2.87 -9.76
C ALA A 43 -20.43 2.91 -8.60
N MET A 44 -21.43 2.02 -8.58
CA MET A 44 -22.33 1.87 -7.44
C MET A 44 -21.57 1.48 -6.16
N GLY A 45 -20.61 0.56 -6.25
CA GLY A 45 -19.75 0.18 -5.12
C GLY A 45 -18.95 1.36 -4.56
N ILE A 46 -18.39 2.19 -5.44
CA ILE A 46 -17.64 3.40 -5.04
C ILE A 46 -18.54 4.40 -4.31
N VAL A 47 -19.69 4.74 -4.91
CA VAL A 47 -20.58 5.79 -4.39
C VAL A 47 -21.34 5.31 -3.15
N LYS A 48 -22.04 4.17 -3.25
CA LYS A 48 -22.84 3.63 -2.12
C LYS A 48 -21.97 3.08 -1.01
N GLY A 49 -20.78 2.59 -1.33
CA GLY A 49 -19.80 2.15 -0.35
C GLY A 49 -19.03 3.28 0.31
N ALA A 50 -19.35 4.56 0.06
CA ALA A 50 -18.68 5.72 0.67
C ALA A 50 -17.14 5.60 0.67
N LEU A 51 -16.56 5.24 -0.49
CA LEU A 51 -15.15 4.82 -0.62
C LEU A 51 -14.18 5.85 -0.03
N SER A 52 -14.39 7.14 -0.31
CA SER A 52 -13.52 8.21 0.18
C SER A 52 -13.53 8.30 1.72
N THR A 53 -14.68 8.15 2.37
CA THR A 53 -14.78 8.15 3.84
C THR A 53 -14.04 6.98 4.46
N ARG A 54 -14.15 5.78 3.87
CA ARG A 54 -13.40 4.59 4.31
C ARG A 54 -11.89 4.80 4.12
N ALA A 55 -11.47 5.35 2.97
CA ALA A 55 -10.08 5.68 2.72
C ALA A 55 -9.53 6.68 3.75
N SER A 56 -10.30 7.70 4.13
CA SER A 56 -9.94 8.65 5.18
C SER A 56 -9.77 7.98 6.55
N SER A 57 -10.65 7.03 6.90
CA SER A 57 -10.53 6.27 8.15
C SER A 57 -9.26 5.39 8.18
N ILE A 58 -8.96 4.69 7.08
CA ILE A 58 -7.71 3.92 6.94
C ILE A 58 -6.51 4.86 7.08
N ALA A 59 -6.52 5.98 6.37
CA ALA A 59 -5.41 6.91 6.35
C ALA A 59 -5.15 7.54 7.71
N PHE A 60 -6.20 7.96 8.42
CA PHE A 60 -6.09 8.45 9.78
C PHE A 60 -5.54 7.37 10.71
N SER A 61 -6.03 6.14 10.62
CA SER A 61 -5.57 5.02 11.46
C SER A 61 -4.09 4.69 11.21
N LEU A 62 -3.66 4.62 9.95
CA LEU A 62 -2.26 4.37 9.57
C LEU A 62 -1.35 5.54 9.98
N PHE A 63 -1.82 6.79 9.84
CA PHE A 63 -1.08 7.96 10.29
C PHE A 63 -0.89 7.96 11.81
N MET A 64 -1.94 7.67 12.59
CA MET A 64 -1.83 7.53 14.04
C MET A 64 -0.90 6.38 14.46
N ALA A 65 -0.81 5.31 13.65
CA ALA A 65 0.09 4.20 13.88
C ALA A 65 1.58 4.56 13.63
N LEU A 66 1.88 5.70 13.01
CA LEU A 66 3.27 6.16 12.83
C LEU A 66 3.94 6.48 14.16
N PHE A 67 3.25 7.09 15.13
CA PHE A 67 3.89 7.47 16.40
C PHE A 67 4.38 6.24 17.19
N PRO A 68 3.54 5.21 17.41
CA PRO A 68 4.03 3.98 18.05
C PRO A 68 5.10 3.26 17.22
N LEU A 69 5.03 3.31 15.88
CA LEU A 69 6.07 2.77 15.01
C LEU A 69 7.40 3.51 15.20
N LEU A 70 7.39 4.84 15.29
CA LEU A 70 8.60 5.63 15.54
C LEU A 70 9.21 5.31 16.90
N ILE A 71 8.39 5.21 17.96
CA ILE A 71 8.86 4.77 19.28
C ILE A 71 9.50 3.38 19.18
N PHE A 72 8.85 2.45 18.48
CA PHE A 72 9.41 1.12 18.25
C PHE A 72 10.77 1.18 17.54
N LEU A 73 10.88 1.94 16.44
CA LEU A 73 12.15 2.09 15.71
C LEU A 73 13.25 2.68 16.59
N VAL A 74 12.96 3.75 17.34
CA VAL A 74 13.88 4.39 18.29
C VAL A 74 14.37 3.39 19.34
N THR A 75 13.49 2.52 19.84
CA THR A 75 13.86 1.50 20.83
C THR A 75 14.65 0.33 20.23
N LEU A 76 14.40 -0.02 18.98
CA LEU A 76 14.97 -1.20 18.31
C LEU A 76 16.34 -0.92 17.66
N ILE A 77 16.53 0.27 17.12
CA ILE A 77 17.73 0.65 16.37
C ILE A 77 19.04 0.50 17.17
N PRO A 78 19.14 0.95 18.44
CA PRO A 78 20.36 0.76 19.25
C PRO A 78 20.79 -0.70 19.40
N PHE A 79 19.86 -1.66 19.27
CA PHE A 79 20.16 -3.10 19.29
C PHE A 79 20.62 -3.65 17.94
N ILE A 80 20.22 -3.04 16.83
CA ILE A 80 20.58 -3.48 15.48
C ILE A 80 21.93 -2.90 15.02
N ILE A 81 22.22 -1.63 15.35
CA ILE A 81 23.44 -0.91 14.92
C ILE A 81 24.73 -1.72 15.13
N PRO A 82 24.97 -2.39 16.27
CA PRO A 82 26.19 -3.18 16.47
C PRO A 82 26.40 -4.30 15.44
N TYR A 83 25.33 -4.77 14.80
CA TYR A 83 25.34 -5.89 13.86
C TYR A 83 25.27 -5.45 12.39
N VAL A 84 24.89 -4.20 12.12
CA VAL A 84 24.66 -3.66 10.77
C VAL A 84 25.70 -2.61 10.41
N SER A 85 26.94 -2.71 10.92
CA SER A 85 28.05 -1.82 10.53
C SER A 85 28.42 -1.99 9.06
N ILE A 86 27.63 -1.39 8.18
CA ILE A 86 27.87 -1.16 6.77
C ILE A 86 28.28 0.31 6.68
N GLY A 87 29.58 0.58 6.83
CA GLY A 87 30.18 1.90 6.59
C GLY A 87 30.67 2.66 7.84
N ASN A 88 31.76 3.41 7.67
CA ASN A 88 32.43 4.26 8.67
C ASN A 88 31.62 5.52 9.08
N GLU A 89 30.30 5.53 8.90
CA GLU A 89 29.48 6.71 9.14
C GLU A 89 28.70 6.59 10.46
N ASN A 90 28.56 7.71 11.17
CA ASN A 90 27.76 7.80 12.40
C ASN A 90 26.27 7.62 12.07
N PHE A 91 25.83 6.37 11.92
CA PHE A 91 24.43 6.00 11.70
C PHE A 91 23.51 6.66 12.74
N ASP A 92 23.97 6.80 13.97
CA ASP A 92 23.27 7.52 15.04
C ASP A 92 22.87 8.95 14.62
N ALA A 93 23.79 9.70 14.02
CA ALA A 93 23.55 11.07 13.62
C ALA A 93 22.59 11.15 12.43
N GLN A 94 22.72 10.25 11.46
CA GLN A 94 21.82 10.18 10.31
C GLN A 94 20.40 9.78 10.72
N PHE A 95 20.28 8.85 11.67
CA PHE A 95 18.98 8.42 12.18
C PHE A 95 18.29 9.53 12.98
N LEU A 96 19.03 10.27 13.82
CA LEU A 96 18.48 11.43 14.53
C LEU A 96 18.04 12.53 13.56
N LEU A 97 18.86 12.86 12.55
CA LEU A 97 18.49 13.81 11.50
C LEU A 97 17.26 13.34 10.71
N PHE A 98 17.14 12.04 10.45
CA PHE A 98 15.94 11.46 9.85
C PHE A 98 14.71 11.68 10.74
N LEU A 99 14.78 11.37 12.04
CA LEU A 99 13.65 11.60 12.96
C LEU A 99 13.27 13.08 13.05
N GLU A 100 14.25 13.97 13.17
CA GLU A 100 14.06 15.42 13.21
C GLU A 100 13.39 15.97 11.94
N SER A 101 13.58 15.30 10.79
CA SER A 101 12.94 15.70 9.54
C SER A 101 11.43 15.43 9.49
N PHE A 102 10.91 14.51 10.31
CA PHE A 102 9.48 14.16 10.38
C PHE A 102 8.78 14.68 11.63
N LEU A 103 9.54 14.98 12.70
CA LEU A 103 9.00 15.40 13.97
C LEU A 103 9.02 16.92 14.11
N PRO A 104 7.96 17.53 14.68
CA PRO A 104 8.04 18.90 15.17
C PRO A 104 9.18 19.03 16.19
N THR A 105 9.88 20.16 16.19
CA THR A 105 11.03 20.42 17.08
C THR A 105 10.73 20.12 18.56
N ALA A 106 9.53 20.45 19.04
CA ALA A 106 9.10 20.17 20.41
C ALA A 106 9.05 18.67 20.77
N THR A 107 8.90 17.79 19.79
CA THR A 107 8.86 16.34 19.97
C THR A 107 10.21 15.70 19.67
N SER A 108 11.00 16.29 18.78
CA SER A 108 12.33 15.82 18.38
C SER A 108 13.28 15.67 19.57
N ASP A 109 13.33 16.69 20.44
CA ASP A 109 14.18 16.68 21.64
C ASP A 109 13.83 15.50 22.56
N TYR A 110 12.52 15.26 22.76
CA TYR A 110 12.02 14.14 23.56
C TYR A 110 12.42 12.78 23.00
N PHE A 111 12.34 12.60 21.67
CA PHE A 111 12.77 11.36 21.02
C PHE A 111 14.29 11.18 21.04
N GLY A 112 15.05 12.26 20.89
CA GLY A 112 16.50 12.26 21.02
C GLY A 112 16.97 11.83 22.40
N ASP A 113 16.34 12.37 23.45
CA ASP A 113 16.63 11.99 24.84
C ASP A 113 16.30 10.50 25.10
N ILE A 114 15.15 10.02 24.62
CA ILE A 114 14.78 8.61 24.71
C ILE A 114 15.80 7.73 23.98
N TYR A 115 16.22 8.13 22.77
CA TYR A 115 17.21 7.40 21.99
C TYR A 115 18.53 7.25 22.75
N GLN A 116 19.06 8.34 23.30
CA GLN A 116 20.32 8.32 24.06
C GLN A 116 20.18 7.49 25.34
N GLN A 117 19.08 7.63 26.09
CA GLN A 117 18.83 6.83 27.29
C GLN A 117 18.81 5.33 27.01
N ILE A 118 18.16 4.89 25.92
CA ILE A 118 18.09 3.48 25.53
C ILE A 118 19.46 2.98 25.04
N LYS A 119 20.19 3.80 24.29
CA LYS A 119 21.52 3.47 23.79
C LYS A 119 22.50 3.23 24.94
N ASP A 120 22.48 4.10 25.95
CA ASP A 120 23.39 4.05 27.08
C ASP A 120 22.98 2.99 28.11
N GLN A 121 21.68 2.77 28.29
CA GLN A 121 21.14 1.73 29.18
C GLN A 121 20.51 0.60 28.36
N LYS A 122 21.35 -0.32 27.87
CA LYS A 122 20.91 -1.55 27.16
C LYS A 122 20.14 -2.49 28.10
N GLN A 123 18.86 -2.21 28.34
CA GLN A 123 17.98 -3.07 29.09
C GLN A 123 17.44 -4.19 28.18
N GLY A 124 17.93 -5.41 28.36
CA GLY A 124 17.53 -6.55 27.52
C GLY A 124 16.01 -6.84 27.50
N GLY A 125 15.28 -6.48 28.56
CA GLY A 125 13.82 -6.61 28.64
C GLY A 125 13.04 -5.62 27.76
N LEU A 126 13.69 -4.53 27.32
CA LEU A 126 13.04 -3.51 26.49
C LEU A 126 12.85 -4.03 25.05
N LEU A 127 13.82 -4.80 24.54
CA LEU A 127 13.76 -5.36 23.18
C LEU A 127 12.63 -6.38 23.03
N SER A 128 12.48 -7.31 23.98
CA SER A 128 11.41 -8.31 23.95
C SER A 128 10.02 -7.66 24.06
N SER A 129 9.89 -6.64 24.91
CA SER A 129 8.67 -5.85 25.05
C SER A 129 8.33 -5.09 23.77
N ALA A 130 9.32 -4.43 23.16
CA ALA A 130 9.18 -3.70 21.91
C ALA A 130 8.76 -4.63 20.76
N PHE A 131 9.36 -5.83 20.68
CA PHE A 131 8.99 -6.84 19.70
C PHE A 131 7.54 -7.31 19.85
N ILE A 132 7.07 -7.55 21.08
CA ILE A 132 5.67 -7.93 21.32
C ILE A 132 4.74 -6.79 20.90
N ILE A 133 5.04 -5.56 21.30
CA ILE A 133 4.24 -4.37 20.96
C ILE A 133 4.15 -4.19 19.44
N SER A 134 5.24 -4.41 18.69
CA SER A 134 5.22 -4.24 17.24
C SER A 134 4.31 -5.23 16.52
N ILE A 135 4.19 -6.46 17.02
CA ILE A 135 3.22 -7.44 16.49
C ILE A 135 1.79 -6.88 16.62
N PHE A 136 1.46 -6.28 17.76
CA PHE A 136 0.15 -5.64 17.96
C PHE A 136 -0.04 -4.41 17.07
N LEU A 137 0.99 -3.57 16.90
CA LEU A 137 0.91 -2.40 16.03
C LEU A 137 0.69 -2.77 14.55
N VAL A 138 1.42 -3.77 14.05
CA VAL A 138 1.24 -4.27 12.70
C VAL A 138 -0.15 -4.86 12.53
N ALA A 139 -0.63 -5.65 13.51
CA ALA A 139 -1.99 -6.20 13.48
C ALA A 139 -3.05 -5.09 13.44
N ASN A 140 -2.89 -4.01 14.22
CA ASN A 140 -3.80 -2.86 14.22
C ASN A 140 -3.83 -2.15 12.86
N GLY A 141 -2.67 -1.94 12.23
CA GLY A 141 -2.59 -1.32 10.90
C GLY A 141 -3.31 -2.14 9.83
N VAL A 142 -3.07 -3.46 9.81
CA VAL A 142 -3.77 -4.37 8.88
C VAL A 142 -5.27 -4.43 9.19
N ASN A 143 -5.66 -4.44 10.46
CA ASN A 143 -7.06 -4.47 10.87
C ASN A 143 -7.82 -3.20 10.43
N ALA A 144 -7.17 -2.03 10.44
CA ALA A 144 -7.75 -0.80 9.91
C ALA A 144 -8.05 -0.92 8.40
N ILE A 145 -7.12 -1.50 7.62
CA ILE A 145 -7.32 -1.79 6.19
C ILE A 145 -8.50 -2.76 6.02
N PHE A 146 -8.54 -3.84 6.80
CA PHE A 146 -9.60 -4.84 6.69
C PHE A 146 -10.97 -4.30 7.07
N GLY A 147 -11.06 -3.43 8.08
CA GLY A 147 -12.28 -2.69 8.37
C GLY A 147 -12.75 -1.87 7.15
N GLY A 148 -11.82 -1.25 6.43
CA GLY A 148 -12.11 -0.59 5.16
C GLY A 148 -12.69 -1.51 4.09
N PHE A 149 -12.27 -2.77 4.03
CA PHE A 149 -12.81 -3.75 3.09
C PHE A 149 -14.17 -4.32 3.52
N GLU A 150 -14.38 -4.60 4.81
CA GLU A 150 -15.62 -5.21 5.31
C GLU A 150 -16.86 -4.31 5.14
N TYR A 151 -16.70 -2.98 5.19
CA TYR A 151 -17.80 -2.04 4.93
C TYR A 151 -18.02 -1.73 3.44
N SER A 152 -17.52 -2.57 2.54
CA SER A 152 -17.81 -2.47 1.10
C SER A 152 -19.24 -2.87 0.79
N TYR A 153 -19.84 -2.19 -0.20
CA TYR A 153 -21.21 -2.46 -0.65
C TYR A 153 -21.42 -3.90 -1.13
N HIS A 154 -20.36 -4.53 -1.65
CA HIS A 154 -20.43 -5.87 -2.26
C HIS A 154 -20.02 -7.00 -1.31
N VAL A 155 -19.71 -6.70 -0.05
CA VAL A 155 -19.32 -7.70 0.96
C VAL A 155 -20.52 -7.98 1.86
N GLU A 156 -21.03 -9.21 1.84
CA GLU A 156 -22.23 -9.59 2.60
C GLU A 156 -21.86 -10.28 3.93
N LEU A 157 -20.68 -10.91 4.00
CA LEU A 157 -20.21 -11.66 5.15
C LEU A 157 -19.06 -10.96 5.89
N THR A 158 -19.29 -10.61 7.15
CA THR A 158 -18.28 -10.06 8.06
C THR A 158 -17.80 -11.12 9.06
N ARG A 159 -16.57 -10.99 9.55
CA ARG A 159 -16.02 -11.88 10.58
C ARG A 159 -16.29 -11.31 11.97
N ASN A 160 -16.39 -12.17 12.98
CA ASN A 160 -16.37 -11.72 14.37
C ASN A 160 -15.01 -11.04 14.68
N PHE A 161 -15.02 -10.01 15.53
CA PHE A 161 -13.87 -9.19 15.90
C PHE A 161 -12.61 -10.00 16.21
N PHE A 162 -12.70 -11.04 17.06
CA PHE A 162 -11.53 -11.87 17.41
C PHE A 162 -10.94 -12.62 16.22
N ARG A 163 -11.78 -13.14 15.33
CA ARG A 163 -11.32 -13.82 14.11
C ARG A 163 -10.70 -12.82 13.14
N GLN A 164 -11.32 -11.65 12.98
CA GLN A 164 -10.82 -10.59 12.13
C GLN A 164 -9.44 -10.12 12.59
N TYR A 165 -9.28 -9.88 13.89
CA TYR A 165 -8.01 -9.49 14.49
C TYR A 165 -6.93 -10.58 14.36
N ALA A 166 -7.29 -11.86 14.52
CA ALA A 166 -6.36 -12.97 14.30
C ALA A 166 -5.88 -13.03 12.83
N TYR A 167 -6.77 -12.78 11.86
CA TYR A 167 -6.39 -12.66 10.46
C TYR A 167 -5.50 -11.44 10.21
N ALA A 168 -5.80 -10.29 10.83
CA ALA A 168 -5.00 -9.09 10.70
C ALA A 168 -3.58 -9.30 11.26
N LEU A 169 -3.45 -9.99 12.39
CA LEU A 169 -2.15 -10.38 12.96
C LEU A 169 -1.40 -11.33 12.03
N MET A 170 -2.04 -12.41 11.56
CA MET A 170 -1.40 -13.37 10.64
C MET A 170 -0.92 -12.69 9.36
N VAL A 171 -1.77 -11.89 8.73
CA VAL A 171 -1.43 -11.17 7.49
C VAL A 171 -0.37 -10.12 7.77
N GLY A 172 -0.45 -9.42 8.90
CA GLY A 172 0.58 -8.51 9.37
C GLY A 172 1.96 -9.16 9.42
N LEU A 173 2.08 -10.33 10.04
CA LEU A 173 3.33 -11.08 10.09
C LEU A 173 3.81 -11.52 8.70
N ILE A 174 2.91 -11.99 7.83
CA ILE A 174 3.26 -12.37 6.45
C ILE A 174 3.79 -11.16 5.68
N LEU A 175 3.13 -10.00 5.78
CA LEU A 175 3.56 -8.77 5.13
C LEU A 175 4.90 -8.28 5.69
N SER A 176 5.12 -8.36 7.00
CA SER A 176 6.41 -8.02 7.61
C SER A 176 7.53 -8.91 7.09
N ILE A 177 7.32 -10.23 7.01
CA ILE A 177 8.30 -11.17 6.45
C ILE A 177 8.55 -10.86 4.97
N LEU A 178 7.49 -10.63 4.19
CA LEU A 178 7.60 -10.27 2.77
C LEU A 178 8.43 -8.99 2.57
N LEU A 179 8.20 -7.96 3.40
CA LEU A 179 8.96 -6.71 3.35
C LEU A 179 10.43 -6.90 3.78
N ILE A 180 10.70 -7.69 4.82
CA ILE A 180 12.08 -7.99 5.26
C ILE A 180 12.84 -8.75 4.18
N VAL A 181 12.24 -9.82 3.63
CA VAL A 181 12.84 -10.60 2.53
C VAL A 181 13.04 -9.72 1.31
N GLY A 182 12.05 -8.88 0.99
CA GLY A 182 12.15 -7.91 -0.10
C GLY A 182 13.29 -6.92 0.08
N ALA A 183 13.44 -6.35 1.29
CA ALA A 183 14.51 -5.41 1.61
C ALA A 183 15.90 -6.09 1.53
N VAL A 184 16.05 -7.29 2.10
CA VAL A 184 17.30 -8.06 2.02
C VAL A 184 17.64 -8.40 0.56
N ALA A 185 16.66 -8.85 -0.22
CA ALA A 185 16.84 -9.15 -1.64
C ALA A 185 17.23 -7.91 -2.45
N PHE A 186 16.62 -6.76 -2.14
CA PHE A 186 16.94 -5.48 -2.78
C PHE A 186 18.36 -5.02 -2.45
N VAL A 187 18.75 -5.06 -1.18
CA VAL A 187 20.11 -4.73 -0.73
C VAL A 187 21.12 -5.66 -1.38
N TYR A 188 20.85 -6.96 -1.41
CA TYR A 188 21.72 -7.93 -2.09
C TYR A 188 21.83 -7.65 -3.59
N PHE A 189 20.73 -7.32 -4.26
CA PHE A 189 20.73 -6.92 -5.67
C PHE A 189 21.59 -5.66 -5.90
N GLU A 190 21.45 -4.65 -5.04
CA GLU A 190 22.20 -3.39 -5.15
C GLU A 190 23.72 -3.61 -4.95
N PHE A 191 24.11 -4.36 -3.92
CA PHE A 191 25.54 -4.59 -3.64
C PHE A 191 26.18 -5.59 -4.60
N TYR A 192 25.54 -6.71 -4.92
CA TYR A 192 26.20 -7.76 -5.70
C TYR A 192 25.99 -7.64 -7.19
N ILE A 193 24.79 -7.26 -7.63
CA ILE A 193 24.46 -7.27 -9.07
C ILE A 193 24.83 -5.93 -9.70
N VAL A 194 24.46 -4.80 -9.08
CA VAL A 194 24.76 -3.48 -9.63
C VAL A 194 26.26 -3.18 -9.58
N GLU A 195 26.93 -3.47 -8.46
CA GLU A 195 28.38 -3.22 -8.34
C GLU A 195 29.20 -4.09 -9.30
N TYR A 196 28.96 -5.40 -9.34
CA TYR A 196 29.66 -6.32 -10.24
C TYR A 196 29.42 -5.98 -11.71
N THR A 197 28.18 -5.62 -12.07
CA THR A 197 27.85 -5.21 -13.45
C THR A 197 28.56 -3.90 -13.79
N SER A 198 28.56 -2.91 -12.90
CA SER A 198 29.26 -1.64 -13.14
C SER A 198 30.77 -1.83 -13.32
N GLU A 199 31.39 -2.72 -12.54
CA GLU A 199 32.82 -3.04 -12.65
C GLU A 199 33.14 -3.82 -13.94
N TYR A 200 32.30 -4.79 -14.32
CA TYR A 200 32.46 -5.57 -15.54
C TYR A 200 32.31 -4.72 -16.81
N PHE A 201 31.28 -3.87 -16.87
CA PHE A 201 31.07 -2.94 -17.98
C PHE A 201 32.17 -1.88 -18.05
N GLY A 202 32.62 -1.35 -16.90
CA GLY A 202 33.75 -0.43 -16.83
C GLY A 202 35.06 -1.02 -17.35
N LYS A 203 35.34 -2.30 -17.02
CA LYS A 203 36.55 -3.01 -17.49
C LYS A 203 36.50 -3.44 -18.96
N THR A 204 35.32 -3.78 -19.49
CA THR A 204 35.19 -4.41 -20.82
C THR A 204 34.87 -3.42 -21.93
N LEU A 205 34.08 -2.38 -21.65
CA LEU A 205 33.58 -1.44 -22.66
C LEU A 205 34.20 -0.04 -22.56
N GLY A 206 35.02 0.24 -21.55
CA GLY A 206 35.65 1.55 -21.35
C GLY A 206 34.67 2.70 -21.07
N TYR A 207 33.38 2.40 -20.93
CA TYR A 207 32.35 3.33 -20.51
C TYR A 207 32.23 3.27 -18.99
N SER A 208 32.53 4.39 -18.32
CA SER A 208 32.14 4.60 -16.93
C SER A 208 30.63 4.80 -16.86
N VAL A 209 29.88 3.70 -16.89
CA VAL A 209 28.46 3.75 -16.53
C VAL A 209 28.41 4.12 -15.05
N GLU A 210 27.86 5.29 -14.75
CA GLU A 210 27.63 5.72 -13.38
C GLU A 210 26.80 4.65 -12.64
N LYS A 211 27.16 4.35 -11.39
CA LYS A 211 26.60 3.21 -10.64
C LYS A 211 25.06 3.26 -10.69
N GLY A 212 24.44 2.30 -11.39
CA GLY A 212 22.98 2.15 -11.43
C GLY A 212 22.24 2.78 -12.62
N ASP A 213 22.93 3.43 -13.56
CA ASP A 213 22.27 4.15 -14.67
C ASP A 213 22.01 3.31 -15.93
N ALA A 214 22.38 2.03 -15.91
CA ALA A 214 22.00 1.12 -16.98
C ALA A 214 20.48 0.93 -17.01
N ILE A 215 19.84 1.21 -18.16
CA ILE A 215 18.39 1.09 -18.37
C ILE A 215 17.87 -0.29 -17.88
N GLY A 216 18.61 -1.36 -18.11
CA GLY A 216 18.26 -2.71 -17.64
C GLY A 216 18.15 -2.83 -16.12
N ILE A 217 19.01 -2.14 -15.36
CA ILE A 217 18.99 -2.12 -13.89
C ILE A 217 17.77 -1.35 -13.40
N GLN A 218 17.47 -0.19 -14.00
CA GLN A 218 16.27 0.59 -13.64
C GLN A 218 14.98 -0.19 -13.88
N ILE A 219 14.89 -0.90 -15.01
CA ILE A 219 13.75 -1.78 -15.32
C ILE A 219 13.66 -2.92 -14.31
N ALA A 220 14.78 -3.56 -13.96
CA ALA A 220 14.79 -4.64 -12.96
C ALA A 220 14.30 -4.14 -11.59
N LYS A 221 14.76 -2.97 -11.13
CA LYS A 221 14.29 -2.32 -9.90
C LYS A 221 12.78 -2.06 -9.96
N ALA A 222 12.30 -1.46 -11.05
CA ALA A 222 10.89 -1.16 -11.24
C ALA A 222 10.02 -2.44 -11.22
N LEU A 223 10.46 -3.51 -11.89
CA LEU A 223 9.77 -4.81 -11.88
C LEU A 223 9.78 -5.46 -10.50
N PHE A 224 10.87 -5.34 -9.75
CA PHE A 224 10.97 -5.84 -8.38
C PHE A 224 9.96 -5.13 -7.46
N PHE A 225 9.91 -3.79 -7.49
CA PHE A 225 8.93 -3.02 -6.73
C PHE A 225 7.49 -3.33 -7.17
N MET A 226 7.25 -3.50 -8.46
CA MET A 226 5.95 -3.90 -9.00
C MET A 226 5.53 -5.28 -8.46
N LEU A 227 6.44 -6.25 -8.45
CA LEU A 227 6.16 -7.58 -7.92
C LEU A 227 5.86 -7.54 -6.41
N LEU A 228 6.65 -6.80 -5.64
CA LEU A 228 6.50 -6.71 -4.18
C LEU A 228 5.18 -6.02 -3.79
N SER A 229 4.83 -4.92 -4.47
CA SER A 229 3.56 -4.22 -4.26
C SER A 229 2.36 -5.05 -4.73
N TYR A 230 2.49 -5.79 -5.84
CA TYR A 230 1.46 -6.71 -6.29
C TYR A 230 1.21 -7.83 -5.28
N LEU A 231 2.27 -8.46 -4.76
CA LEU A 231 2.15 -9.52 -3.75
C LEU A 231 1.51 -8.98 -2.46
N THR A 232 1.96 -7.82 -1.98
CA THR A 232 1.37 -7.15 -0.81
C THR A 232 -0.13 -6.94 -1.00
N THR A 233 -0.53 -6.38 -2.14
CA THR A 233 -1.94 -6.12 -2.45
C THR A 233 -2.75 -7.41 -2.59
N ALA A 234 -2.20 -8.42 -3.27
CA ALA A 234 -2.86 -9.71 -3.46
C ALA A 234 -3.13 -10.41 -2.12
N ILE A 235 -2.16 -10.38 -1.19
CA ILE A 235 -2.29 -10.93 0.16
C ILE A 235 -3.41 -10.18 0.92
N LEU A 236 -3.38 -8.84 0.89
CA LEU A 236 -4.41 -8.01 1.54
C LEU A 236 -5.82 -8.34 1.01
N TYR A 237 -5.99 -8.45 -0.31
CA TYR A 237 -7.30 -8.74 -0.91
C TYR A 237 -7.78 -10.16 -0.66
N TYR A 238 -6.87 -11.14 -0.72
CA TYR A 238 -7.23 -12.53 -0.55
C TYR A 238 -7.66 -12.86 0.90
N PHE A 239 -6.99 -12.25 1.89
CA PHE A 239 -7.28 -12.53 3.30
C PHE A 239 -8.19 -11.50 3.99
N GLY A 240 -8.34 -10.31 3.40
CA GLY A 240 -8.93 -9.14 4.04
C GLY A 240 -10.44 -9.20 4.30
N THR A 241 -11.19 -10.06 3.61
CA THR A 241 -12.61 -10.30 3.91
C THR A 241 -12.92 -11.79 3.98
N ALA A 242 -14.07 -12.15 4.58
CA ALA A 242 -14.53 -13.55 4.64
C ALA A 242 -14.68 -14.16 3.24
N GLU A 243 -15.13 -13.35 2.27
CA GLU A 243 -15.36 -13.77 0.89
C GLU A 243 -14.13 -13.67 -0.01
N GLY A 244 -13.07 -12.96 0.43
CA GLY A 244 -11.86 -12.71 -0.36
C GLY A 244 -11.20 -13.99 -0.89
N ARG A 245 -11.28 -15.10 -0.15
CA ARG A 245 -10.73 -16.41 -0.57
C ARG A 245 -11.48 -17.07 -1.73
N GLN A 246 -12.71 -16.64 -2.01
CA GLN A 246 -13.47 -17.13 -3.17
C GLN A 246 -12.97 -16.51 -4.47
N ALA A 247 -12.29 -15.36 -4.38
CA ALA A 247 -11.59 -14.75 -5.49
C ALA A 247 -10.20 -15.38 -5.69
N ARG A 248 -9.71 -15.33 -6.93
CA ARG A 248 -8.35 -15.79 -7.26
C ARG A 248 -7.33 -14.89 -6.57
N PHE A 249 -6.25 -15.48 -6.05
CA PHE A 249 -5.13 -14.74 -5.45
C PHE A 249 -4.52 -13.73 -6.44
N PHE A 250 -4.29 -14.17 -7.68
CA PHE A 250 -3.95 -13.28 -8.77
C PHE A 250 -5.24 -12.67 -9.33
N SER A 251 -5.42 -11.37 -9.08
CA SER A 251 -6.69 -10.69 -9.33
C SER A 251 -6.50 -9.39 -10.13
N ALA A 252 -7.51 -9.06 -10.94
CA ALA A 252 -7.50 -7.84 -11.74
C ALA A 252 -7.44 -6.57 -10.86
N GLY A 253 -8.10 -6.60 -9.69
CA GLY A 253 -8.01 -5.54 -8.70
C GLY A 253 -6.59 -5.34 -8.17
N ALA A 254 -5.85 -6.41 -7.87
CA ALA A 254 -4.46 -6.28 -7.39
C ALA A 254 -3.54 -5.67 -8.47
N LEU A 255 -3.74 -6.07 -9.73
CA LEU A 255 -3.02 -5.49 -10.87
C LEU A 255 -3.33 -3.99 -11.01
N MET A 256 -4.62 -3.63 -11.00
CA MET A 256 -5.06 -2.24 -11.11
C MET A 256 -4.49 -1.37 -9.98
N THR A 257 -4.53 -1.89 -8.74
CA THR A 257 -3.98 -1.20 -7.57
C THR A 257 -2.49 -0.97 -7.72
N THR A 258 -1.76 -1.98 -8.18
CA THR A 258 -0.30 -1.90 -8.37
C THR A 258 0.07 -0.85 -9.42
N LEU A 259 -0.63 -0.85 -10.56
CA LEU A 259 -0.39 0.13 -11.63
C LEU A 259 -0.72 1.55 -11.17
N LEU A 260 -1.86 1.73 -10.50
CA LEU A 260 -2.24 3.03 -9.94
C LEU A 260 -1.30 3.48 -8.82
N PHE A 261 -0.82 2.56 -7.99
CA PHE A 261 0.15 2.82 -6.93
C PHE A 261 1.46 3.35 -7.51
N LEU A 262 2.01 2.70 -8.54
CA LEU A 262 3.24 3.13 -9.21
C LEU A 262 3.05 4.48 -9.93
N LEU A 263 1.96 4.63 -10.68
CA LEU A 263 1.62 5.88 -11.35
C LEU A 263 1.49 7.03 -10.35
N THR A 264 0.76 6.78 -9.26
CA THR A 264 0.54 7.76 -8.21
C THR A 264 1.81 8.09 -7.46
N SER A 265 2.65 7.09 -7.15
CA SER A 265 3.95 7.32 -6.50
C SER A 265 4.85 8.21 -7.36
N TYR A 266 4.87 7.99 -8.67
CA TYR A 266 5.59 8.84 -9.60
C TYR A 266 5.03 10.27 -9.65
N LEU A 267 3.72 10.42 -9.87
CA LEU A 267 3.06 11.73 -9.92
C LEU A 267 3.18 12.50 -8.60
N PHE A 268 3.09 11.79 -7.48
CA PHE A 268 3.24 12.37 -6.15
C PHE A 268 4.69 12.81 -5.90
N GLY A 269 5.68 12.05 -6.38
CA GLY A 269 7.08 12.48 -6.36
C GLY A 269 7.28 13.80 -7.10
N VAL A 270 6.74 13.91 -8.32
CA VAL A 270 6.77 15.17 -9.11
C VAL A 270 6.05 16.31 -8.39
N TYR A 271 4.92 16.02 -7.73
CA TYR A 271 4.20 17.01 -6.92
C TYR A 271 5.05 17.53 -5.76
N VAL A 272 5.71 16.63 -5.02
CA VAL A 272 6.56 17.01 -3.89
C VAL A 272 7.75 17.84 -4.36
N GLU A 273 8.44 17.41 -5.42
CA GLU A 273 9.62 18.11 -5.94
C GLU A 273 9.31 19.51 -6.48
N LYS A 274 8.20 19.66 -7.22
CA LYS A 274 7.92 20.91 -7.95
C LYS A 274 6.98 21.87 -7.21
N PHE A 275 6.07 21.34 -6.39
CA PHE A 275 4.94 22.11 -5.84
C PHE A 275 4.88 22.09 -4.32
N ALA A 276 5.52 21.13 -3.64
CA ALA A 276 5.53 21.09 -2.18
C ALA A 276 6.56 22.05 -1.55
N ARG A 277 6.47 23.34 -1.87
CA ARG A 277 7.03 24.42 -1.04
C ARG A 277 6.30 24.58 0.31
N TYR A 278 5.41 23.65 0.64
CA TYR A 278 4.71 23.59 1.93
C TYR A 278 5.66 23.54 3.13
N ASN A 279 6.86 22.94 2.97
CA ASN A 279 7.89 22.97 4.02
C ASN A 279 8.39 24.40 4.31
N GLU A 280 8.36 25.32 3.34
CA GLU A 280 8.79 26.71 3.54
C GLU A 280 7.75 27.53 4.34
N LEU A 281 6.47 27.20 4.20
CA LEU A 281 5.35 27.91 4.85
C LEU A 281 4.93 27.29 6.19
N TYR A 282 5.02 25.97 6.34
CA TYR A 282 4.48 25.21 7.47
C TYR A 282 5.51 24.32 8.18
N GLY A 283 6.77 24.30 7.75
CA GLY A 283 7.84 23.50 8.38
C GLY A 283 7.47 22.02 8.48
N ALA A 284 7.75 21.40 9.63
CA ALA A 284 7.45 19.99 9.92
C ALA A 284 5.96 19.61 9.76
N LEU A 285 5.03 20.56 9.99
CA LEU A 285 3.59 20.31 9.78
C LEU A 285 3.25 20.11 8.30
N GLY A 286 3.98 20.77 7.39
CA GLY A 286 3.84 20.57 5.95
C GLY A 286 4.18 19.14 5.53
N GLY A 287 5.29 18.60 6.05
CA GLY A 287 5.71 17.21 5.81
C GLY A 287 4.68 16.18 6.27
N LEU A 288 4.13 16.35 7.48
CA LEU A 288 3.08 15.47 8.02
C LEU A 288 1.80 15.50 7.18
N LEU A 289 1.38 16.69 6.72
CA LEU A 289 0.22 16.83 5.84
C LEU A 289 0.44 16.14 4.48
N ILE A 290 1.62 16.31 3.87
CA ILE A 290 1.99 15.64 2.63
C ILE A 290 1.93 14.12 2.81
N LEU A 291 2.49 13.60 3.91
CA LEU A 291 2.45 12.17 4.23
C LEU A 291 1.02 11.67 4.43
N MET A 292 0.18 12.42 5.15
CA MET A 292 -1.23 12.05 5.36
C MET A 292 -2.01 12.01 4.04
N VAL A 293 -1.78 12.98 3.14
CA VAL A 293 -2.37 12.99 1.79
C VAL A 293 -1.87 11.79 0.98
N PHE A 294 -0.58 11.45 1.06
CA PHE A 294 -0.02 10.28 0.38
C PHE A 294 -0.69 8.98 0.86
N ILE A 295 -0.81 8.78 2.18
CA ILE A 295 -1.47 7.61 2.75
C ILE A 295 -2.94 7.58 2.32
N TRP A 296 -3.64 8.73 2.34
CA TRP A 296 -5.02 8.85 1.90
C TRP A 296 -5.21 8.47 0.44
N LEU A 297 -4.35 8.96 -0.45
CA LEU A 297 -4.42 8.66 -1.87
C LEU A 297 -4.19 7.17 -2.15
N ASN A 298 -3.21 6.57 -1.50
CA ASN A 298 -2.95 5.13 -1.60
C ASN A 298 -4.07 4.28 -0.99
N SER A 299 -4.71 4.75 0.09
CA SER A 299 -5.88 4.09 0.67
C SER A 299 -7.07 4.09 -0.29
N ASN A 300 -7.28 5.19 -1.03
CA ASN A 300 -8.30 5.24 -2.09
C ASN A 300 -7.99 4.23 -3.20
N ILE A 301 -6.75 4.16 -3.68
CA ILE A 301 -6.32 3.23 -4.74
C ILE A 301 -6.52 1.77 -4.30
N LEU A 302 -6.17 1.45 -3.06
CA LEU A 302 -6.38 0.14 -2.46
C LEU A 302 -7.89 -0.21 -2.38
N LEU A 303 -8.75 0.73 -1.98
CA LEU A 303 -10.18 0.45 -1.97
C LEU A 303 -10.76 0.33 -3.39
N LEU A 304 -10.27 1.12 -4.35
CA LEU A 304 -10.69 1.03 -5.74
C LEU A 304 -10.38 -0.35 -6.33
N GLY A 305 -9.19 -0.89 -6.09
CA GLY A 305 -8.85 -2.24 -6.54
C GLY A 305 -9.63 -3.32 -5.82
N PHE A 306 -9.90 -3.15 -4.52
CA PHE A 306 -10.73 -4.06 -3.76
C PHE A 306 -12.18 -4.10 -4.31
N GLU A 307 -12.81 -2.95 -4.54
CA GLU A 307 -14.17 -2.86 -5.10
C GLU A 307 -14.27 -3.51 -6.48
N LEU A 308 -13.20 -3.44 -7.30
CA LEU A 308 -13.19 -4.11 -8.61
C LEU A 308 -13.27 -5.63 -8.42
N ASN A 309 -12.45 -6.18 -7.52
CA ASN A 309 -12.49 -7.61 -7.21
C ASN A 309 -13.82 -8.04 -6.60
N ALA A 310 -14.38 -7.25 -5.69
CA ALA A 310 -15.66 -7.52 -5.06
C ALA A 310 -16.79 -7.52 -6.10
N THR A 311 -16.78 -6.56 -7.02
CA THR A 311 -17.74 -6.48 -8.14
C THR A 311 -17.64 -7.70 -9.06
N LEU A 312 -16.41 -8.09 -9.44
CA LEU A 312 -16.18 -9.28 -10.27
C LEU A 312 -16.67 -10.56 -9.59
N ASN A 313 -16.44 -10.70 -8.29
CA ASN A 313 -16.90 -11.84 -7.52
C ASN A 313 -18.44 -11.87 -7.40
N SER A 314 -19.07 -10.70 -7.16
CA SER A 314 -20.52 -10.56 -7.07
C SER A 314 -21.22 -10.93 -8.39
N LEU A 315 -20.68 -10.45 -9.52
CA LEU A 315 -21.16 -10.79 -10.86
C LEU A 315 -21.09 -12.29 -11.13
N LYS A 316 -19.98 -12.93 -10.76
CA LYS A 316 -19.80 -14.38 -10.91
C LYS A 316 -20.84 -15.16 -10.10
N LYS A 317 -21.06 -14.78 -8.83
CA LYS A 317 -22.07 -15.42 -7.96
C LYS A 317 -23.49 -15.25 -8.48
N LYS A 318 -23.84 -14.08 -9.02
CA LYS A 318 -25.17 -13.81 -9.57
C LYS A 318 -25.47 -14.70 -10.77
N HIS A 319 -24.47 -14.93 -11.62
CA HIS A 319 -24.59 -15.82 -12.77
C HIS A 319 -24.71 -17.30 -12.37
N GLU A 320 -23.89 -17.77 -11.42
CA GLU A 320 -23.98 -19.15 -10.90
C GLU A 320 -25.37 -19.47 -10.29
N LYS A 321 -26.06 -18.45 -9.76
CA LYS A 321 -27.44 -18.59 -9.22
C LYS A 321 -28.54 -18.49 -10.28
N GLN A 322 -28.26 -18.05 -11.51
CA GLN A 322 -29.24 -17.91 -12.60
C GLN A 322 -28.70 -18.48 -13.94
N PRO A 323 -28.63 -19.81 -14.12
CA PRO A 323 -28.06 -20.42 -15.33
C PRO A 323 -28.93 -20.28 -16.60
N HIS A 324 -30.19 -19.84 -16.48
CA HIS A 324 -31.17 -19.88 -17.56
C HIS A 324 -31.97 -18.56 -17.64
N ALA A 325 -31.36 -17.54 -18.22
CA ALA A 325 -32.07 -16.39 -18.76
C ALA A 325 -31.28 -15.86 -19.97
N SER A 326 -31.13 -16.73 -20.98
CA SER A 326 -30.56 -16.41 -22.29
C SER A 326 -31.56 -16.75 -23.36
#